data_AF-A0A7J4J1B8-F1
#
_entry.id   AF-A0A7J4J1B8-F1
#
_cell.length_a   1.000
_cell.length_b   1.000
_cell.length_c   1.000
_cell.angle_alpha   90.00
_cell.angle_beta   90.00
_cell.angle_gamma   90.00
#
_symmetry.space_group_name_H-M   'P 1'
#
loop_
_entity.id
_entity.type
_entity.pdbx_description
1 polymer ?
#
loop_
_entity_poly.entity_id
_entity_poly.type
_entity_poly.pdbx_seq_one_letter_code
_entity_poly.pdbx_strand_id
1 'polypeptide(L)'
;MTATKIYHELREIKNRLLAVEEHLRLNTPDSSIKAVQYTSQMCELFRIMRRKAPVIPIKTILAEAKKKNIPHKTTLHCLTIMFKEGEIFEPKKGFIQRI
;
A
#
# COMPACT_ATOMS: atom_id res chain seq x y z
N MET A 1 -9.14 -29.55 -33.90
CA MET A 1 -9.56 -29.49 -32.47
C MET A 1 -8.42 -28.94 -31.61
N THR A 2 -8.11 -27.65 -31.71
CA THR A 2 -6.83 -27.13 -31.18
C THR A 2 -6.97 -25.84 -30.35
N ALA A 3 -7.94 -24.97 -30.63
CA ALA A 3 -8.11 -23.73 -29.86
C ALA A 3 -8.81 -23.93 -28.50
N THR A 4 -9.81 -24.80 -28.44
CA THR A 4 -10.63 -25.00 -27.23
C THR A 4 -9.84 -25.67 -26.09
N LYS A 5 -8.92 -26.58 -26.43
CA LYS A 5 -8.05 -27.22 -25.44
C LYS A 5 -7.04 -26.23 -24.83
N ILE A 6 -6.42 -25.41 -25.67
CA ILE A 6 -5.49 -24.36 -25.23
C ILE A 6 -6.20 -23.36 -24.31
N TYR A 7 -7.43 -22.95 -24.65
CA TYR A 7 -8.20 -22.04 -23.80
C TYR A 7 -8.53 -22.65 -22.44
N HIS A 8 -8.84 -23.94 -22.40
CA HIS A 8 -9.11 -24.66 -21.17
C HIS A 8 -7.86 -24.77 -20.29
N GLU A 9 -6.71 -25.09 -20.88
CA GLU A 9 -5.41 -25.15 -20.19
C GLU A 9 -5.01 -23.78 -19.62
N LEU A 10 -5.17 -22.71 -20.39
CA LEU A 10 -4.89 -21.34 -19.91
C LEU A 10 -5.81 -20.93 -18.75
N ARG A 11 -7.07 -21.36 -18.77
CA ARG A 11 -8.03 -21.10 -17.69
C ARG A 11 -7.66 -21.85 -16.41
N GLU A 12 -7.22 -23.10 -16.52
CA GLU A 12 -6.75 -23.88 -15.38
C GLU A 12 -5.46 -23.32 -14.80
N ILE A 13 -4.50 -22.91 -15.64
CA ILE A 13 -3.27 -22.24 -15.19
C ILE A 13 -3.60 -20.95 -14.45
N LYS A 14 -4.52 -20.12 -14.98
CA LYS A 14 -4.96 -18.89 -14.31
C LYS A 14 -5.57 -19.17 -12.93
N ASN A 15 -6.43 -20.18 -12.84
CA ASN A 15 -7.07 -20.53 -11.56
C ASN A 15 -6.05 -21.09 -10.54
N ARG A 16 -5.06 -21.86 -10.99
CA ARG A 16 -3.97 -22.35 -10.14
C ARG A 16 -3.07 -21.21 -9.65
N LEU A 17 -2.77 -20.22 -10.51
CA LEU A 17 -2.01 -19.03 -10.12
C LEU A 17 -2.76 -18.22 -9.04
N LEU A 18 -4.07 -18.02 -9.20
CA LEU A 18 -4.90 -17.34 -8.21
C LEU A 18 -4.93 -18.07 -6.86
N ALA A 19 -5.01 -19.40 -6.88
CA ALA A 19 -4.97 -20.21 -5.65
C ALA A 19 -3.58 -20.14 -4.97
N VAL A 20 -2.50 -20.08 -5.74
CA VAL A 20 -1.13 -19.91 -5.22
C VAL A 20 -0.94 -18.52 -4.61
N GLU A 21 -1.46 -17.46 -5.24
CA GLU A 21 -1.45 -16.10 -4.68
C GLU A 21 -2.21 -16.02 -3.36
N GLU A 22 -3.38 -16.67 -3.27
CA GLU A 22 -4.17 -16.74 -2.04
C GLU A 22 -3.43 -17.53 -0.94
N HIS A 23 -2.80 -18.66 -1.31
CA HIS A 23 -2.03 -19.48 -0.38
C HIS A 23 -0.75 -18.78 0.12
N LEU A 24 -0.06 -18.02 -0.75
CA LEU A 24 1.07 -17.16 -0.38
C LEU A 24 0.65 -16.05 0.58
N ARG A 25 -0.54 -15.48 0.37
CA ARG A 25 -1.14 -14.49 1.28
C ARG A 25 -1.39 -15.06 2.68
N LEU A 26 -1.82 -16.31 2.77
CA LEU A 26 -2.23 -16.93 4.02
C LEU A 26 -1.08 -17.61 4.79
N ASN A 27 0.00 -18.02 4.11
CA ASN A 27 1.04 -18.88 4.72
C ASN A 27 2.42 -18.25 4.91
N THR A 28 2.60 -16.95 4.68
CA THR A 28 3.94 -16.34 4.83
C THR A 28 4.06 -15.57 6.14
N PRO A 29 4.86 -16.04 7.12
CA PRO A 29 5.10 -15.33 8.37
C PRO A 29 6.06 -14.14 8.15
N ASP A 30 5.46 -12.95 8.07
CA ASP A 30 5.86 -11.68 8.71
C ASP A 30 7.29 -11.12 8.64
N SER A 31 8.24 -11.66 7.85
CA SER A 31 9.62 -11.13 7.89
C SER A 31 10.29 -10.86 6.54
N SER A 32 9.88 -11.51 5.45
CA SER A 32 10.44 -11.27 4.10
C SER A 32 9.48 -10.51 3.15
N ILE A 33 8.26 -10.21 3.60
CA ILE A 33 7.26 -9.36 2.92
C ILE A 33 7.46 -7.86 3.27
N LYS A 34 8.50 -7.47 4.01
CA LYS A 34 8.74 -6.07 4.36
C LYS A 34 8.91 -5.11 3.16
N ALA A 35 9.21 -5.63 1.97
CA ALA A 35 9.38 -4.82 0.76
C ALA A 35 8.11 -4.70 -0.13
N VAL A 36 7.10 -5.56 0.04
CA VAL A 36 5.98 -5.69 -0.92
C VAL A 36 4.66 -5.09 -0.40
N GLN A 37 4.59 -4.72 0.88
CA GLN A 37 3.34 -4.25 1.50
C GLN A 37 3.09 -2.74 1.47
N TYR A 38 3.91 -1.96 0.79
CA TYR A 38 3.52 -0.57 0.50
C TYR A 38 2.48 -0.56 -0.61
N THR A 39 1.21 -0.43 -0.21
CA THR A 39 0.12 -0.18 -1.16
C THR A 39 0.49 1.05 -2.03
N SER A 40 0.05 1.09 -3.29
CA SER A 40 0.38 2.21 -4.19
C SER A 40 0.02 3.57 -3.59
N GLN A 41 -0.98 3.60 -2.70
CA GLN A 41 -1.41 4.75 -1.92
C GLN A 41 -0.35 5.20 -0.90
N MET A 42 0.35 4.29 -0.21
CA MET A 42 1.44 4.63 0.70
C MET A 42 2.63 5.25 -0.04
N CYS A 43 2.97 4.70 -1.21
CA CYS A 43 4.02 5.28 -2.06
C CYS A 43 3.68 6.72 -2.49
N GLU A 44 2.42 7.00 -2.82
CA GLU A 44 1.95 8.37 -3.10
C GLU A 44 2.03 9.26 -1.86
N LEU A 45 1.71 8.76 -0.67
CA LEU A 45 1.85 9.52 0.58
C LEU A 45 3.31 9.87 0.88
N PHE A 46 4.24 8.94 0.70
CA PHE A 46 5.68 9.24 0.80
C PHE A 46 6.13 10.29 -0.22
N ARG A 47 5.61 10.25 -1.46
CA ARG A 47 5.90 11.26 -2.48
C ARG A 47 5.39 12.65 -2.06
N ILE A 48 4.18 12.73 -1.53
CA ILE A 48 3.62 13.97 -0.98
C ILE A 48 4.51 14.50 0.14
N MET A 49 4.93 13.62 1.06
CA MET A 49 5.76 14.01 2.20
C MET A 49 7.18 14.44 1.81
N ARG A 50 7.81 13.76 0.84
CA ARG A 50 9.18 14.09 0.38
C ARG A 50 9.27 15.48 -0.27
N ARG A 51 8.17 15.98 -0.87
CA ARG A 51 8.13 17.28 -1.57
C ARG A 51 7.86 18.47 -0.65
N LYS A 52 7.66 18.25 0.65
CA LYS A 52 7.21 19.26 1.59
C LYS A 52 8.23 19.45 2.72
N ALA A 53 7.98 20.47 3.54
CA ALA A 53 8.76 20.79 4.72
C ALA A 53 8.94 19.57 5.65
N PRO A 54 10.00 19.53 6.49
CA PRO A 54 10.28 18.39 7.38
C PRO A 54 9.11 18.03 8.31
N VAL A 55 8.28 19.01 8.67
CA VAL A 55 7.06 18.81 9.48
C VAL A 55 5.84 19.24 8.65
N ILE A 56 4.87 18.33 8.50
CA ILE A 56 3.74 18.48 7.58
C ILE A 56 2.43 18.32 8.35
N PRO A 57 1.46 19.26 8.25
CA PRO A 57 0.15 19.07 8.83
C PRO A 57 -0.58 17.85 8.22
N ILE A 58 -1.22 17.02 9.04
CA ILE A 58 -2.04 15.88 8.58
C ILE A 58 -3.12 16.36 7.59
N LYS A 59 -3.74 17.51 7.87
CA LYS A 59 -4.73 18.12 6.97
C LYS A 59 -4.19 18.36 5.56
N THR A 60 -2.91 18.74 5.43
CA THR A 60 -2.25 18.93 4.13
C THR A 60 -2.07 17.60 3.42
N ILE A 61 -1.66 16.56 4.14
CA ILE A 61 -1.52 15.20 3.58
C ILE A 61 -2.87 14.69 3.07
N LEU A 62 -3.94 14.87 3.86
CA LEU A 62 -5.30 14.48 3.48
C LEU A 62 -5.81 15.26 2.24
N ALA A 63 -5.53 16.57 2.16
CA ALA A 63 -5.91 17.38 1.01
C ALA A 63 -5.20 16.94 -0.27
N GLU A 64 -3.90 16.65 -0.20
CA GLU A 64 -3.12 16.17 -1.34
C GLU A 64 -3.52 14.73 -1.73
N ALA A 65 -3.78 13.85 -0.76
CA ALA A 65 -4.27 12.50 -1.01
C ALA A 65 -5.63 12.51 -1.72
N LYS A 66 -6.52 13.44 -1.34
CA LYS A 66 -7.81 13.65 -2.03
C LYS A 66 -7.62 14.05 -3.49
N LYS A 67 -6.67 14.94 -3.81
CA LYS A 67 -6.33 15.31 -5.21
C LYS A 67 -5.85 14.11 -6.04
N LYS A 68 -5.35 13.07 -5.37
CA LYS A 68 -4.89 11.80 -5.96
C LYS A 68 -5.94 10.70 -5.93
N ASN A 69 -7.20 11.02 -5.62
CA ASN A 69 -8.30 10.05 -5.47
C ASN A 69 -8.05 8.97 -4.41
N ILE A 70 -7.25 9.26 -3.38
CA ILE A 70 -7.05 8.36 -2.25
C ILE A 70 -8.12 8.67 -1.20
N PRO A 71 -8.96 7.69 -0.79
CA PRO A 71 -10.00 7.92 0.20
C PRO A 71 -9.42 8.30 1.57
N HIS A 72 -10.12 9.19 2.29
CA HIS A 72 -9.70 9.67 3.61
C HIS A 72 -9.41 8.53 4.60
N LYS A 73 -10.29 7.51 4.67
CA LYS A 73 -10.11 6.34 5.54
C LYS A 73 -8.84 5.56 5.19
N THR A 74 -8.55 5.42 3.90
CA THR A 74 -7.34 4.77 3.39
C THR A 74 -6.09 5.56 3.75
N THR A 75 -6.12 6.89 3.60
CA THR A 75 -4.99 7.75 4.00
C THR A 75 -4.68 7.62 5.49
N LEU A 76 -5.68 7.69 6.37
CA LEU A 76 -5.48 7.53 7.81
C LEU A 76 -4.94 6.15 8.18
N HIS A 77 -5.44 5.10 7.54
CA HIS A 77 -4.93 3.74 7.73
C HIS A 77 -3.46 3.64 7.32
N CYS A 78 -3.09 4.22 6.18
CA CYS A 78 -1.71 4.25 5.72
C CYS A 78 -0.79 5.01 6.69
N LEU A 79 -1.21 6.18 7.16
CA LEU A 79 -0.45 6.95 8.16
C LEU A 79 -0.29 6.17 9.47
N THR A 80 -1.31 5.42 9.88
CA THR A 80 -1.25 4.57 11.08
C THR A 80 -0.21 3.47 10.93
N ILE A 81 -0.16 2.81 9.77
CA ILE A 81 0.87 1.78 9.49
C ILE A 81 2.25 2.42 9.48
N MET A 82 2.45 3.52 8.75
CA MET A 82 3.73 4.22 8.69
C MET A 82 4.22 4.66 10.08
N PHE A 83 3.30 5.06 10.96
CA PHE A 83 3.62 5.39 12.35
C PHE A 83 4.05 4.17 13.16
N LYS A 84 3.35 3.03 13.02
CA LYS A 84 3.70 1.77 13.70
C LYS A 84 5.05 1.22 13.25
N GLU A 85 5.38 1.36 11.97
CA GLU A 85 6.66 0.92 11.40
C GLU A 85 7.82 1.87 11.74
N GLY A 86 7.56 3.01 12.38
CA GLY A 86 8.59 3.98 12.74
C GLY A 86 9.13 4.79 11.55
N GLU A 87 8.42 4.81 10.42
CA GLU A 87 8.78 5.62 9.25
C GLU A 87 8.48 7.11 9.47
N ILE A 88 7.46 7.38 10.29
CA ILE A 88 6.98 8.72 10.61
C ILE A 88 6.64 8.82 12.10
N PHE A 89 6.69 10.04 12.63
CA PHE A 89 6.24 10.35 13.98
C PHE A 89 5.47 11.67 14.01
N GLU A 90 4.80 11.92 15.13
CA GLU A 90 4.00 13.12 15.37
C GLU A 90 4.74 14.04 16.35
N PRO A 91 5.60 14.97 15.88
CA PRO A 91 6.32 15.89 16.77
C PRO A 91 5.38 16.85 17.52
N LYS A 92 4.20 17.11 16.95
CA LYS A 92 3.14 17.95 17.51
C LYS A 92 1.80 17.45 17.03
N LYS A 93 0.79 17.47 17.90
CA LYS A 93 -0.58 17.07 17.56
C LYS A 93 -1.06 17.71 16.24
N GLY A 94 -1.44 16.87 15.29
CA GLY A 94 -1.89 17.23 13.94
C GLY A 94 -0.78 17.40 12.90
N PHE A 95 0.48 17.11 13.23
CA PHE A 95 1.64 17.27 12.35
C PHE A 95 2.46 15.99 12.29
N ILE A 96 2.91 15.63 11.09
CA ILE A 96 3.70 14.43 10.83
C ILE A 96 5.08 14.84 10.32
N GLN A 97 6.10 14.17 10.83
CA GLN A 97 7.47 14.26 10.36
C GLN A 97 7.97 12.86 10.01
N ARG A 98 8.74 12.75 8.93
CA ARG A 98 9.41 11.51 8.58
C ARG A 98 10.70 11.38 9.41
N ILE A 99 11.03 10.15 9.81
CA ILE A 99 12.33 9.81 10.40
C ILE A 99 13.39 9.73 9.30
#